data_AF-A0A1I8B5R0-F1
#
_entry.id   AF-A0A1I8B5R0-F1
#
_cell.length_a   1.000
_cell.length_b   1.000
_cell.length_c   1.000
_cell.angle_alpha   90.00
_cell.angle_beta   90.00
_cell.angle_gamma   90.00
#
_symmetry.space_group_name_H-M   'P 1'
#
loop_
_entity.id
_entity.type
_entity.pdbx_description
1 polymer ?
#
loop_
_entity_poly.entity_id
_entity_poly.type
_entity_poly.pdbx_seq_one_letter_code
_entity_poly.pdbx_strand_id
1 'polypeptide(L)'
;MASTEEDRDKAIALTALLPAVGLLAGFLINAGTSYMKYPGIEIPLIKIHLNLFTAPMIFSMFIFLFALYLLIYHFDGKWHIYEKMQKINKNKLNNNNIKNDEKIKNGNKIENGVQCWVPNKLNKFKQNNKKDIHAESNFSFDWIAVLVCCYTQLVMSMAMLNLLTISPPYQQLAFQWDASQLQFYGGLTGAAVAFQLILWPSAYMIFGLNKLISERQSVMLGLTVLIGGYLLTYSWPFLAETFPYAINSTPYSFLNNKTEIVEKISNCGSESHPGCPSHYDWCGTTTKPNMQLYITSLVLSTGMAIPIIRMNLDILYSKILGNIKQAIF
;
A
#
# COMPACT_ATOMS: atom_id res chain seq x y z
N MET A 1 -18.77 19.20 10.57
CA MET A 1 -18.88 18.09 9.61
C MET A 1 -18.28 16.83 10.22
N ALA A 2 -19.07 16.08 11.01
CA ALA A 2 -18.89 14.64 11.04
C ALA A 2 -19.45 14.16 9.69
N SER A 3 -18.71 13.35 8.93
CA SER A 3 -19.17 12.82 7.64
C SER A 3 -20.61 12.32 7.79
N THR A 4 -21.53 12.85 6.98
CA THR A 4 -22.88 12.30 6.83
C THR A 4 -22.76 10.83 6.43
N GLU A 5 -23.70 9.97 6.86
CA GLU A 5 -23.64 8.53 6.53
C GLU A 5 -23.54 8.31 5.01
N GLU A 6 -24.24 9.14 4.23
CA GLU A 6 -24.21 9.15 2.76
C GLU A 6 -22.82 9.48 2.17
N ASP A 7 -22.06 10.39 2.78
CA ASP A 7 -20.73 10.77 2.30
C ASP A 7 -19.66 9.74 2.72
N ARG A 8 -19.92 8.98 3.78
CA ARG A 8 -19.03 7.91 4.23
C ARG A 8 -19.11 6.70 3.32
N ASP A 9 -20.31 6.36 2.84
CA ASP A 9 -20.48 5.27 1.87
C ASP A 9 -19.72 5.57 0.58
N LYS A 10 -19.76 6.83 0.11
CA LYS A 10 -18.95 7.31 -1.02
C LYS A 10 -17.44 7.20 -0.72
N ALA A 11 -17.01 7.57 0.49
CA ALA A 11 -15.60 7.50 0.89
C ALA A 11 -15.08 6.06 1.01
N ILE A 12 -15.89 5.12 1.50
CA ILE A 12 -15.56 3.70 1.55
C ILE A 12 -15.54 3.12 0.14
N ALA A 13 -16.53 3.45 -0.70
CA ALA A 13 -16.56 3.04 -2.11
C ALA A 13 -15.32 3.53 -2.87
N LEU A 14 -14.90 4.78 -2.65
CA LEU A 14 -13.66 5.32 -3.22
C LEU A 14 -12.43 4.50 -2.81
N THR A 15 -12.35 4.13 -1.53
CA THR A 15 -11.23 3.33 -0.99
C THR A 15 -11.21 1.93 -1.58
N ALA A 16 -12.38 1.34 -1.81
CA ALA A 16 -12.50 0.05 -2.49
C ALA A 16 -12.12 0.13 -3.97
N LEU A 17 -12.26 1.29 -4.62
CA LEU A 17 -11.90 1.52 -6.03
C LEU A 17 -10.38 1.71 -6.22
N LEU A 18 -9.69 2.30 -5.25
CA LEU A 18 -8.26 2.62 -5.35
C LEU A 18 -7.35 1.45 -5.75
N PRO A 19 -7.52 0.21 -5.21
CA PRO A 19 -6.75 -0.93 -5.67
C PRO A 19 -6.89 -1.20 -7.17
N ALA A 20 -8.12 -1.12 -7.71
CA ALA A 20 -8.36 -1.34 -9.13
C ALA A 20 -7.68 -0.25 -9.99
N VAL A 21 -7.73 1.01 -9.53
CA VAL A 21 -7.01 2.13 -10.19
C VAL A 21 -5.50 1.90 -10.15
N GLY A 22 -4.96 1.43 -9.03
CA GLY A 22 -3.54 1.08 -8.90
C GLY A 22 -3.11 -0.04 -9.85
N LEU A 23 -3.95 -1.08 -10.02
CA LEU A 23 -3.71 -2.14 -11.00
C LEU A 23 -3.71 -1.59 -12.44
N LEU A 24 -4.68 -0.76 -12.81
CA LEU A 24 -4.70 -0.12 -14.13
C LEU A 24 -3.44 0.71 -14.38
N ALA A 25 -3.04 1.52 -13.40
CA ALA A 25 -1.81 2.31 -13.48
C ALA A 25 -0.57 1.40 -13.70
N GLY A 26 -0.48 0.27 -13.01
CA GLY A 26 0.62 -0.68 -13.15
C GLY A 26 0.72 -1.27 -14.57
N PHE A 27 -0.41 -1.69 -15.16
CA PHE A 27 -0.42 -2.15 -16.55
C PHE A 27 0.04 -1.06 -17.53
N LEU A 28 -0.38 0.19 -17.32
CA LEU A 28 0.02 1.32 -18.17
C LEU A 28 1.52 1.61 -18.04
N ILE A 29 2.09 1.51 -16.85
CA ILE A 29 3.53 1.67 -16.62
C ILE A 29 4.31 0.54 -17.28
N ASN A 30 3.86 -0.70 -17.15
CA ASN A 30 4.53 -1.85 -17.76
C ASN A 30 4.44 -1.79 -19.30
N ALA A 31 3.32 -1.35 -19.84
CA ALA A 31 3.18 -1.06 -21.27
C ALA A 31 4.06 0.13 -21.70
N GLY A 32 4.15 1.18 -20.90
CA GLY A 32 5.01 2.33 -21.20
C GLY A 32 6.49 1.97 -21.20
N THR A 33 6.91 1.11 -20.27
CA THR A 33 8.30 0.64 -20.18
C THR A 33 8.66 -0.37 -21.27
N SER A 34 7.70 -1.07 -21.87
CA SER A 34 7.95 -1.90 -23.06
C SER A 34 8.27 -1.10 -24.32
N TYR A 35 7.93 0.19 -24.37
CA TYR A 35 8.37 1.10 -25.43
C TYR A 35 9.82 1.58 -25.28
N MET A 36 10.53 1.26 -24.19
CA MET A 36 11.95 1.59 -24.09
C MET A 36 12.74 0.89 -25.19
N LYS A 37 13.42 1.70 -26.01
CA LYS A 37 14.21 1.22 -27.13
C LYS A 37 15.46 0.49 -26.61
N TYR A 38 15.73 -0.66 -27.22
CA TYR A 38 17.00 -1.39 -27.04
C TYR A 38 18.21 -0.48 -27.32
N PRO A 39 19.30 -0.53 -26.53
CA PRO A 39 19.64 -1.46 -25.44
C PRO A 39 19.17 -1.06 -24.03
N GLY A 40 18.40 0.02 -23.90
CA GLY A 40 18.07 0.64 -22.61
C GLY A 40 18.90 1.89 -22.36
N ILE A 41 18.83 2.41 -21.13
CA ILE A 41 19.52 3.65 -20.72
C ILE A 41 20.53 3.31 -19.64
N GLU A 42 21.81 3.59 -19.90
CA GLU A 42 22.87 3.43 -18.90
C GLU A 42 22.98 4.74 -18.11
N ILE A 43 22.88 4.67 -16.78
CA ILE A 43 23.08 5.83 -15.91
C ILE A 43 24.56 5.83 -15.48
N PRO A 44 25.41 6.70 -16.06
CA PRO A 44 26.86 6.65 -15.87
C PRO A 44 27.30 6.96 -14.43
N LEU A 45 26.49 7.68 -13.64
CA LEU A 45 26.80 8.04 -12.25
C LEU A 45 26.82 6.84 -11.29
N ILE A 46 25.99 5.82 -11.53
CA ILE A 46 25.82 4.68 -10.60
C ILE A 46 26.17 3.36 -11.30
N LYS A 47 26.58 3.38 -12.57
CA LYS A 47 26.82 2.18 -13.40
C LYS A 47 25.62 1.22 -13.41
N ILE A 48 24.41 1.80 -13.40
CA ILE A 48 23.16 1.05 -13.44
C ILE A 48 22.64 1.07 -14.87
N HIS A 49 22.35 -0.12 -15.42
CA HIS A 49 21.69 -0.27 -16.72
C HIS A 49 20.18 -0.38 -16.52
N LEU A 50 19.44 0.63 -17.00
CA LEU A 50 17.98 0.57 -17.06
C LEU A 50 17.57 -0.23 -18.29
N ASN A 51 17.13 -1.45 -18.03
CA ASN A 51 16.52 -2.35 -19.01
C ASN A 51 15.02 -2.53 -18.73
N LEU A 52 14.34 -3.28 -19.60
CA LEU A 52 12.91 -3.55 -19.52
C LEU A 52 12.46 -4.11 -18.16
N PHE A 53 13.33 -4.88 -17.47
CA PHE A 53 13.01 -5.54 -16.21
C PHE A 53 13.38 -4.72 -14.97
N THR A 54 14.44 -3.91 -15.04
CA THR A 54 14.95 -3.11 -13.91
C THR A 54 14.27 -1.75 -13.79
N ALA A 55 13.86 -1.14 -14.91
CA ALA A 55 13.26 0.19 -14.91
C ALA A 55 11.91 0.26 -14.16
N PRO A 56 10.95 -0.69 -14.33
CA PRO A 56 9.70 -0.65 -13.58
C PRO A 56 9.90 -0.85 -12.06
N MET A 57 10.91 -1.64 -11.67
CA MET A 57 11.25 -1.84 -10.26
C MET A 57 11.80 -0.56 -9.63
N ILE A 58 12.73 0.12 -10.31
CA ILE A 58 13.27 1.42 -9.84
C ILE A 58 12.16 2.47 -9.74
N PHE A 59 11.28 2.54 -10.74
CA PHE A 59 10.14 3.44 -10.71
C PHE A 59 9.24 3.16 -9.49
N SER A 60 8.91 1.89 -9.23
CA SER A 60 8.13 1.48 -8.07
C SER A 60 8.83 1.87 -6.75
N MET A 61 10.16 1.70 -6.67
CA MET A 61 10.94 2.09 -5.50
C MET A 61 10.87 3.59 -5.21
N PHE A 62 11.00 4.44 -6.23
CA PHE A 62 10.88 5.90 -6.06
C PHE A 62 9.49 6.32 -5.57
N ILE A 63 8.45 5.66 -6.07
CA ILE A 63 7.07 5.95 -5.69
C ILE A 63 6.82 5.52 -4.23
N PHE A 64 7.42 4.43 -3.77
CA PHE A 64 7.43 4.05 -2.35
C PHE A 64 8.22 5.01 -1.47
N LEU A 65 9.38 5.48 -1.93
CA LEU A 65 10.15 6.49 -1.21
C LEU A 65 9.35 7.79 -1.08
N PHE A 66 8.63 8.19 -2.12
CA PHE A 66 7.73 9.33 -2.06
C PHE A 66 6.55 9.10 -1.11
N ALA A 67 5.95 7.91 -1.10
CA ALA A 67 4.90 7.55 -0.15
C ALA A 67 5.40 7.63 1.31
N LEU A 68 6.60 7.10 1.57
CA LEU A 68 7.25 7.17 2.87
C LEU A 68 7.56 8.63 3.28
N TYR A 69 8.07 9.44 2.35
CA TYR A 69 8.31 10.87 2.56
C TYR A 69 7.03 11.61 2.95
N LEU A 70 5.94 11.42 2.21
CA LEU A 70 4.65 12.02 2.53
C LEU A 70 4.17 11.61 3.93
N LEU A 71 4.33 10.34 4.30
CA LEU A 71 3.88 9.82 5.59
C LEU A 71 4.76 10.29 6.77
N ILE A 72 6.03 10.63 6.52
CA ILE A 72 6.92 11.21 7.54
C ILE A 72 6.62 12.69 7.75
N TYR A 73 6.56 13.48 6.69
CA TYR A 73 6.53 14.94 6.77
C TYR A 73 5.13 15.54 6.80
N HIS A 74 4.16 14.94 6.10
CA HIS A 74 2.83 15.54 5.92
C HIS A 74 1.77 14.89 6.80
N PHE A 75 2.05 13.74 7.42
CA PHE A 75 1.10 13.03 8.25
C PHE A 75 1.52 13.07 9.73
N ASP A 76 1.01 14.02 10.54
CA ASP A 76 1.44 14.15 11.95
C ASP A 76 0.81 13.08 12.87
N GLY A 77 -0.17 12.31 12.40
CA GLY A 77 -0.81 11.22 13.15
C GLY A 77 -1.52 11.65 14.45
N LYS A 78 -1.52 12.95 14.77
CA LYS A 78 -2.18 13.55 15.93
C LYS A 78 -3.62 13.89 15.56
N TRP A 79 -4.53 13.15 16.17
CA TRP A 79 -5.97 13.31 15.96
C TRP A 79 -6.52 14.51 16.73
N HIS A 80 -6.32 15.71 16.21
CA HIS A 80 -6.87 16.93 16.82
C HIS A 80 -8.41 16.95 16.87
N ILE A 81 -9.07 16.06 16.12
CA ILE A 81 -10.54 16.01 16.02
C ILE A 81 -11.19 15.43 17.27
N TYR A 82 -10.73 14.28 17.75
CA TYR A 82 -11.40 13.57 18.86
C TYR A 82 -11.23 14.29 20.20
N GLU A 83 -10.03 14.82 20.49
CA GLU A 83 -9.81 15.61 21.71
C GLU A 83 -10.67 16.88 21.74
N LYS A 84 -10.80 17.58 20.61
CA LYS A 84 -11.68 18.77 20.53
C LYS A 84 -13.14 18.37 20.74
N MET A 85 -13.60 17.27 20.14
CA MET A 85 -14.98 16.80 20.33
C MET A 85 -15.26 16.44 21.80
N GLN A 86 -14.34 15.74 22.47
CA GLN A 86 -14.50 15.43 23.90
C GLN A 86 -14.50 16.69 24.77
N LYS A 87 -13.59 17.65 24.51
CA LYS A 87 -13.55 18.94 25.23
C LYS A 87 -14.84 19.73 25.03
N ILE A 88 -15.35 19.82 23.80
CA ILE A 88 -16.63 20.50 23.49
C ILE A 88 -17.79 19.80 24.19
N ASN A 89 -17.85 18.47 24.17
CA ASN A 89 -18.95 17.73 24.77
C ASN A 89 -18.93 17.85 26.31
N LYS A 90 -17.73 17.79 26.92
CA LYS A 90 -17.54 18.00 28.36
C LYS A 90 -17.91 19.43 28.78
N ASN A 91 -17.53 20.44 27.99
CA ASN A 91 -17.91 21.84 28.23
C ASN A 91 -19.43 22.07 28.09
N LYS A 92 -20.08 21.44 27.10
CA LYS A 92 -21.55 21.48 26.96
C LYS A 92 -22.24 20.81 28.16
N LEU A 93 -21.73 19.68 28.66
CA LEU A 93 -22.28 19.01 29.83
C LEU A 93 -22.16 19.88 31.09
N ASN A 94 -21.00 20.48 31.33
CA ASN A 94 -20.78 21.39 32.45
C ASN A 94 -21.70 22.63 32.39
N ASN A 95 -21.83 23.27 31.22
CA ASN A 95 -22.72 24.43 31.08
C ASN A 95 -24.20 24.09 31.30
N ASN A 96 -24.64 22.88 30.94
CA ASN A 96 -26.01 22.43 31.20
C ASN A 96 -26.25 22.16 32.69
N ASN A 97 -25.26 21.60 33.39
CA ASN A 97 -25.36 21.37 34.84
C ASN A 97 -25.43 22.71 35.59
N ILE A 98 -24.57 23.69 35.24
CA ILE A 98 -24.58 25.04 35.85
C ILE A 98 -25.93 25.73 35.66
N LYS A 99 -26.51 25.69 34.44
CA LYS A 99 -27.83 26.30 34.16
C LYS A 99 -28.99 25.61 34.89
N ASN A 100 -28.90 24.31 35.14
CA ASN A 100 -29.90 23.59 35.93
C ASN A 100 -29.80 23.95 37.41
N ASP A 101 -28.58 24.08 37.95
CA ASP A 101 -28.36 24.49 39.34
C ASP A 101 -28.82 25.94 39.60
N GLU A 102 -28.63 26.86 38.66
CA GLU A 102 -29.16 28.22 38.75
C GLU A 102 -30.69 28.27 38.69
N LYS A 103 -31.33 27.41 37.88
CA LYS A 103 -32.79 27.30 37.85
C LYS A 103 -33.38 26.70 39.12
N ILE A 104 -32.69 25.74 39.74
CA ILE A 104 -33.09 25.17 41.03
C ILE A 104 -32.96 26.23 42.14
N LYS A 105 -31.91 27.05 42.13
CA LYS A 105 -31.73 28.14 43.09
C LYS A 105 -32.76 29.26 42.94
N ASN A 106 -33.18 29.58 41.71
CA ASN A 106 -34.21 30.60 41.45
C ASN A 106 -35.66 30.08 41.52
N GLY A 107 -35.87 28.76 41.57
CA GLY A 107 -37.18 28.11 41.65
C GLY A 107 -37.69 27.87 43.08
N ASN A 108 -36.86 28.07 44.11
CA ASN A 108 -37.25 27.87 45.51
C ASN A 108 -37.86 29.15 46.12
N LYS A 109 -38.92 29.68 45.49
CA LYS A 109 -39.91 30.54 46.16
C LYS A 109 -41.21 29.76 46.22
N ILE A 110 -41.61 29.46 47.44
CA ILE A 110 -42.57 28.46 47.93
C ILE A 110 -43.97 28.62 47.30
N GLU A 111 -44.64 27.50 47.00
CA GLU A 111 -46.08 27.35 47.22
C GLU A 111 -46.44 25.87 47.48
N ASN A 112 -47.16 25.65 48.59
CA ASN A 112 -47.67 24.35 49.00
C ASN A 112 -48.86 23.96 48.12
N GLY A 113 -48.76 22.83 47.41
CA GLY A 113 -49.88 22.27 46.65
C GLY A 113 -49.48 21.00 45.91
N VAL A 114 -50.17 19.90 46.21
CA VAL A 114 -50.00 18.61 45.52
C VAL A 114 -50.44 18.79 44.06
N GLN A 115 -49.51 18.67 43.12
CA GLN A 115 -49.82 18.49 41.70
C GLN A 115 -48.90 17.44 41.06
N CYS A 116 -49.53 16.43 40.44
CA CYS A 116 -48.90 15.36 39.69
C CYS A 116 -48.11 15.90 38.50
N TRP A 117 -46.92 15.34 38.29
CA TRP A 117 -45.98 15.75 37.26
C TRP A 117 -46.39 15.21 35.87
N VAL A 118 -46.84 16.09 34.98
CA VAL A 118 -47.01 15.80 33.54
C VAL A 118 -45.80 16.35 32.77
N PRO A 119 -45.01 15.54 32.05
CA PRO A 119 -43.88 16.04 31.28
C PRO A 119 -44.34 16.57 29.91
N ASN A 120 -44.77 17.84 29.87
CA ASN A 120 -45.08 18.52 28.58
C ASN A 120 -43.93 19.39 28.05
N LYS A 121 -42.77 19.42 28.71
CA LYS A 121 -41.61 20.24 28.31
C LYS A 121 -40.58 19.54 27.43
N LEU A 122 -40.65 18.21 27.26
CA LEU A 122 -39.63 17.46 26.50
C LEU A 122 -39.62 17.82 24.99
N ASN A 123 -40.77 18.19 24.43
CA ASN A 123 -40.88 18.48 22.99
C ASN A 123 -40.26 19.83 22.58
N LYS A 124 -40.29 20.85 23.45
CA LYS A 124 -39.71 22.17 23.14
C LYS A 124 -38.17 22.18 23.25
N PHE A 125 -37.60 21.33 24.11
CA PHE A 125 -36.15 21.15 24.22
C PHE A 125 -35.55 20.38 23.05
N LYS A 126 -36.29 19.44 22.45
CA LYS A 126 -35.82 18.68 21.26
C LYS A 126 -35.69 19.57 20.02
N GLN A 127 -36.52 20.61 19.91
CA GLN A 127 -36.57 21.48 18.74
C GLN A 127 -35.51 22.59 18.74
N ASN A 128 -35.15 23.12 19.92
CA ASN A 128 -34.08 24.11 20.04
C ASN A 128 -32.68 23.47 19.93
N ASN A 129 -32.48 22.27 20.48
CA ASN A 129 -31.24 21.53 20.27
C ASN A 129 -30.99 21.18 18.80
N LYS A 130 -32.03 21.05 17.96
CA LYS A 130 -31.86 20.77 16.52
C LYS A 130 -31.30 21.98 15.77
N LYS A 131 -31.60 23.22 16.20
CA LYS A 131 -31.09 24.44 15.55
C LYS A 131 -29.65 24.78 15.96
N ASP A 132 -29.26 24.50 17.20
CA ASP A 132 -27.89 24.77 17.69
C ASP A 132 -26.85 23.70 17.28
N ILE A 133 -27.29 22.62 16.63
CA ILE A 133 -26.40 21.61 16.01
C ILE A 133 -25.91 22.07 14.62
N HIS A 134 -26.60 23.02 13.96
CA HIS A 134 -26.22 23.55 12.65
C HIS A 134 -25.25 24.74 12.71
N ALA A 135 -24.85 25.20 13.89
CA ALA A 135 -23.69 26.09 14.04
C ALA A 135 -22.41 25.26 13.91
N GLU A 136 -22.15 24.86 12.68
CA GLU A 136 -21.02 24.09 12.21
C GLU A 136 -19.72 24.84 12.50
N SER A 137 -19.08 24.51 13.62
CA SER A 137 -17.69 24.90 13.83
C SER A 137 -16.89 24.31 12.67
N ASN A 138 -16.29 25.17 11.84
CA ASN A 138 -15.33 24.82 10.79
C ASN A 138 -14.28 23.88 11.36
N PHE A 139 -14.53 22.59 11.19
CA PHE A 139 -13.64 21.52 11.60
C PHE A 139 -12.82 21.21 10.35
N SER A 140 -11.55 21.58 10.34
CA SER A 140 -10.65 21.31 9.22
C SER A 140 -10.46 19.81 9.10
N PHE A 141 -11.20 19.20 8.17
CA PHE A 141 -10.97 17.83 7.75
C PHE A 141 -9.55 17.74 7.20
N ASP A 142 -8.79 16.77 7.68
CA ASP A 142 -7.41 16.57 7.25
C ASP A 142 -7.40 15.89 5.87
N TRP A 143 -7.63 16.69 4.83
CA TRP A 143 -7.60 16.24 3.44
C TRP A 143 -6.23 15.69 3.05
N ILE A 144 -5.16 16.19 3.66
CA ILE A 144 -3.79 15.73 3.40
C ILE A 144 -3.65 14.29 3.88
N ALA A 145 -4.12 13.98 5.08
CA ALA A 145 -4.15 12.62 5.60
C ALA A 145 -4.90 11.63 4.70
N VAL A 146 -6.06 12.03 4.17
CA VAL A 146 -6.82 11.21 3.21
C VAL A 146 -6.03 10.99 1.92
N LEU A 147 -5.46 12.05 1.34
CA LEU A 147 -4.69 11.94 0.10
C LEU A 147 -3.47 11.03 0.25
N VAL A 148 -2.74 11.13 1.37
CA VAL A 148 -1.58 10.26 1.66
C VAL A 148 -2.01 8.80 1.80
N CYS A 149 -3.13 8.55 2.49
CA CYS A 149 -3.72 7.23 2.64
C CYS A 149 -4.11 6.63 1.27
N CYS A 150 -4.86 7.39 0.48
CA CYS A 150 -5.31 7.00 -0.85
C CYS A 150 -4.13 6.74 -1.81
N TYR A 151 -3.14 7.62 -1.80
CA TYR A 151 -1.93 7.49 -2.58
C TYR A 151 -1.18 6.20 -2.21
N THR A 152 -0.98 5.93 -0.92
CA THR A 152 -0.28 4.73 -0.48
C THR A 152 -1.01 3.44 -0.90
N GLN A 153 -2.35 3.40 -0.87
CA GLN A 153 -3.10 2.25 -1.38
C GLN A 153 -2.90 2.02 -2.87
N LEU A 154 -2.98 3.09 -3.67
CA LEU A 154 -2.79 3.03 -5.12
C LEU A 154 -1.40 2.48 -5.45
N VAL A 155 -0.37 3.01 -4.81
CA VAL A 155 1.03 2.61 -5.00
C VAL A 155 1.25 1.14 -4.63
N MET A 156 0.68 0.68 -3.51
CA MET A 156 0.78 -0.73 -3.08
C MET A 156 0.18 -1.69 -4.12
N SER A 157 -1.01 -1.37 -4.65
CA SER A 157 -1.67 -2.21 -5.66
C SER A 157 -0.94 -2.20 -7.00
N MET A 158 -0.42 -1.05 -7.42
CA MET A 158 0.41 -0.93 -8.62
C MET A 158 1.69 -1.77 -8.52
N ALA A 159 2.39 -1.68 -7.39
CA ALA A 159 3.61 -2.43 -7.13
C ALA A 159 3.38 -3.95 -7.09
N MET A 160 2.28 -4.38 -6.47
CA MET A 160 1.86 -5.79 -6.47
C MET A 160 1.71 -6.32 -7.91
N LEU A 161 1.12 -5.52 -8.80
CA LEU A 161 0.96 -5.90 -10.19
C LEU A 161 2.30 -5.95 -10.95
N ASN A 162 3.18 -4.99 -10.70
CA ASN A 162 4.52 -4.98 -11.30
C ASN A 162 5.30 -6.25 -10.93
N LEU A 163 5.25 -6.65 -9.66
CA LEU A 163 5.85 -7.91 -9.22
C LEU A 163 5.20 -9.13 -9.89
N LEU A 164 3.86 -9.15 -10.00
CA LEU A 164 3.16 -10.26 -10.64
C LEU A 164 3.49 -10.42 -12.13
N THR A 165 3.67 -9.31 -12.85
CA THR A 165 3.83 -9.31 -14.30
C THR A 165 5.29 -9.43 -14.74
N ILE A 166 6.22 -8.80 -14.01
CA ILE A 166 7.64 -8.73 -14.39
C ILE A 166 8.46 -9.83 -13.72
N SER A 167 8.10 -10.25 -12.50
CA SER A 167 8.90 -11.26 -11.77
C SER A 167 8.98 -12.59 -12.53
N PRO A 168 7.91 -13.16 -13.11
CA PRO A 168 8.02 -14.44 -13.80
C PRO A 168 9.00 -14.45 -14.99
N PRO A 169 8.92 -13.53 -15.97
CA PRO A 169 9.90 -13.50 -17.06
C PRO A 169 11.30 -13.12 -16.56
N TYR A 170 11.40 -12.28 -15.52
CA TYR A 170 12.69 -11.98 -14.88
C TYR A 170 13.33 -13.24 -14.27
N GLN A 171 12.57 -14.08 -13.57
CA GLN A 171 13.07 -15.31 -12.95
C GLN A 171 13.52 -16.34 -14.00
N GLN A 172 12.78 -16.49 -15.09
CA GLN A 172 13.18 -17.36 -16.21
C GLN A 172 14.48 -16.88 -16.85
N LEU A 173 14.66 -15.56 -16.98
CA LEU A 173 15.88 -14.95 -17.50
C LEU A 173 17.06 -15.12 -16.52
N ALA A 174 16.85 -14.79 -15.25
CA ALA A 174 17.90 -14.70 -14.23
C ALA A 174 18.39 -16.06 -13.74
N PHE A 175 17.47 -17.00 -13.57
CA PHE A 175 17.73 -18.31 -12.98
C PHE A 175 17.69 -19.45 -13.99
N GLN A 176 17.45 -19.15 -15.28
CA GLN A 176 17.30 -20.15 -16.33
C GLN A 176 16.25 -21.21 -15.98
N TRP A 177 15.17 -20.79 -15.33
CA TRP A 177 14.07 -21.68 -15.03
C TRP A 177 13.23 -21.94 -16.26
N ASP A 178 12.96 -23.22 -16.48
CA ASP A 178 11.97 -23.64 -17.44
C ASP A 178 10.54 -23.35 -16.92
N ALA A 179 9.53 -23.37 -17.80
CA ALA A 179 8.15 -23.06 -17.45
C ALA A 179 7.62 -23.94 -16.30
N SER A 180 8.00 -25.22 -16.28
CA SER A 180 7.63 -26.19 -15.23
C SER A 180 8.25 -25.85 -13.87
N GLN A 181 9.54 -25.49 -13.86
CA GLN A 181 10.26 -25.08 -12.64
C GLN A 181 9.71 -23.76 -12.10
N LEU A 182 9.49 -22.78 -12.99
CA LEU A 182 8.89 -21.51 -12.62
C LEU A 182 7.53 -21.71 -11.97
N GLN A 183 6.67 -22.57 -12.54
CA GLN A 183 5.36 -22.84 -11.98
C GLN A 183 5.45 -23.50 -10.59
N PHE A 184 6.37 -24.46 -10.41
CA PHE A 184 6.56 -25.13 -9.13
C PHE A 184 7.12 -24.19 -8.04
N TYR A 185 8.23 -23.50 -8.30
CA TYR A 185 8.83 -22.55 -7.36
C TYR A 185 7.94 -21.31 -7.14
N GLY A 186 7.28 -20.83 -8.18
CA GLY A 186 6.26 -19.77 -8.11
C GLY A 186 5.10 -20.18 -7.20
N GLY A 187 4.63 -21.43 -7.31
CA GLY A 187 3.60 -21.97 -6.42
C GLY A 187 4.06 -22.02 -4.96
N LEU A 188 5.28 -22.51 -4.69
CA LEU A 188 5.84 -22.59 -3.33
C LEU A 188 6.03 -21.19 -2.71
N THR A 189 6.57 -20.25 -3.49
CA THR A 189 6.76 -18.87 -3.03
C THR A 189 5.43 -18.16 -2.79
N GLY A 190 4.45 -18.34 -3.67
CA GLY A 190 3.09 -17.84 -3.48
C GLY A 190 2.42 -18.41 -2.22
N ALA A 191 2.58 -19.71 -1.96
CA ALA A 191 2.08 -20.33 -0.74
C ALA A 191 2.73 -19.75 0.53
N ALA A 192 4.04 -19.52 0.50
CA ALA A 192 4.76 -18.92 1.63
C ALA A 192 4.31 -17.47 1.89
N VAL A 193 4.12 -16.66 0.83
CA VAL A 193 3.55 -15.31 0.94
C VAL A 193 2.15 -15.37 1.54
N ALA A 194 1.27 -16.23 1.01
CA ALA A 194 -0.10 -16.38 1.51
C ALA A 194 -0.15 -16.79 2.99
N PHE A 195 0.75 -17.66 3.42
CA PHE A 195 0.90 -18.02 4.83
C PHE A 195 1.27 -16.80 5.70
N GLN A 196 2.24 -16.00 5.26
CA GLN A 196 2.65 -14.78 5.98
C GLN A 196 1.54 -13.72 6.02
N LEU A 197 0.73 -13.62 4.96
CA LEU A 197 -0.43 -12.71 4.91
C LEU A 197 -1.45 -12.99 6.03
N ILE A 198 -1.57 -14.25 6.46
CA ILE A 198 -2.46 -14.63 7.57
C ILE A 198 -1.73 -14.52 8.91
N LEU A 199 -0.47 -14.94 8.96
CA LEU A 199 0.33 -14.98 10.19
C LEU A 199 0.48 -13.61 10.85
N TRP A 200 0.86 -12.58 10.09
CA TRP A 200 1.17 -11.26 10.66
C TRP A 200 -0.05 -10.53 11.22
N PRO A 201 -1.19 -10.41 10.50
CA PRO A 201 -2.41 -9.82 11.06
C PRO A 201 -2.95 -10.61 12.26
N SER A 202 -2.89 -11.94 12.20
CA SER A 202 -3.34 -12.79 13.31
C SER A 202 -2.49 -12.56 14.56
N ALA A 203 -1.16 -12.51 14.41
CA ALA A 203 -0.24 -12.18 15.48
C ALA A 203 -0.49 -10.75 16.02
N TYR A 204 -0.70 -9.79 15.13
CA TYR A 204 -1.01 -8.40 15.49
C TYR A 204 -2.25 -8.29 16.40
N MET A 205 -3.32 -9.03 16.05
CA MET A 205 -4.56 -9.07 16.84
C MET A 205 -4.41 -9.85 18.16
N ILE A 206 -3.80 -11.04 18.15
CA ILE A 206 -3.71 -11.92 19.33
C ILE A 206 -2.77 -11.34 20.39
N PHE A 207 -1.60 -10.87 19.98
CA PHE A 207 -0.60 -10.30 20.91
C PHE A 207 -0.86 -8.82 21.22
N GLY A 208 -1.84 -8.19 20.57
CA GLY A 208 -2.22 -6.81 20.82
C GLY A 208 -1.09 -5.82 20.53
N LEU A 209 -0.35 -6.03 19.43
CA LEU A 209 0.79 -5.18 19.04
C LEU A 209 0.38 -3.70 18.80
N ASN A 210 -0.89 -3.41 18.57
CA ASN A 210 -1.43 -2.05 18.47
C ASN A 210 -1.20 -1.24 19.76
N LYS A 211 -1.03 -1.90 20.91
CA LYS A 211 -0.71 -1.24 22.19
C LYS A 211 0.75 -0.79 22.26
N LEU A 212 1.63 -1.43 21.50
CA LEU A 212 3.08 -1.20 21.51
C LEU A 212 3.51 -0.28 20.36
N ILE A 213 2.91 -0.44 19.18
CA ILE A 213 3.28 0.27 17.96
C ILE A 213 2.06 1.01 17.45
N SER A 214 2.19 2.33 17.29
CA SER A 214 1.13 3.15 16.68
C SER A 214 0.85 2.71 15.24
N GLU A 215 -0.37 2.92 14.75
CA GLU A 215 -0.73 2.48 13.40
C GLU A 215 0.16 3.12 12.33
N ARG A 216 0.52 4.40 12.52
CA ARG A 216 1.45 5.13 11.66
C ARG A 216 2.84 4.47 11.61
N GLN A 217 3.41 4.15 12.77
CA GLN A 217 4.72 3.50 12.84
C GLN A 217 4.70 2.12 12.19
N SER A 218 3.59 1.40 12.29
CA SER A 218 3.41 0.10 11.61
C SER A 218 3.42 0.25 10.08
N VAL A 219 2.74 1.28 9.54
CA VAL A 219 2.77 1.60 8.10
C VAL A 219 4.18 2.02 7.66
N MET A 220 4.87 2.87 8.44
CA MET A 220 6.25 3.27 8.14
C MET A 220 7.22 2.07 8.12
N LEU A 221 7.11 1.20 9.11
CA LEU A 221 7.93 -0.01 9.20
C LEU A 221 7.67 -0.92 8.01
N GLY A 222 6.39 -1.14 7.66
CA GLY A 222 6.04 -1.92 6.48
C GLY A 222 6.61 -1.32 5.19
N LEU A 223 6.45 -0.01 4.96
CA LEU A 223 7.02 0.67 3.79
C LEU A 223 8.54 0.53 3.73
N THR A 224 9.21 0.62 4.89
CA THR A 224 10.67 0.45 4.99
C THR A 224 11.10 -0.97 4.64
N VAL A 225 10.40 -1.99 5.16
CA VAL A 225 10.64 -3.40 4.81
C VAL A 225 10.41 -3.64 3.32
N LEU A 226 9.38 -3.03 2.74
CA LEU A 226 9.07 -3.17 1.33
C LEU A 226 10.16 -2.54 0.45
N ILE A 227 10.59 -1.31 0.75
CA ILE A 227 11.71 -0.64 0.06
C ILE A 227 12.99 -1.47 0.21
N GLY A 228 13.28 -1.99 1.40
CA GLY A 228 14.41 -2.90 1.63
C GLY A 228 14.33 -4.16 0.77
N GLY A 229 13.13 -4.74 0.61
CA GLY A 229 12.87 -5.84 -0.30
C GLY A 229 13.24 -5.50 -1.74
N TYR A 230 12.75 -4.38 -2.27
CA TYR A 230 13.10 -3.90 -3.61
C TYR A 230 14.60 -3.69 -3.79
N LEU A 231 15.29 -3.13 -2.78
CA LEU A 231 16.74 -2.94 -2.82
C LEU A 231 17.48 -4.28 -2.85
N LEU A 232 17.05 -5.30 -2.11
CA LEU A 232 17.68 -6.63 -2.10
C LEU A 232 17.43 -7.42 -3.38
N THR A 233 16.25 -7.24 -3.97
CA THR A 233 15.82 -7.86 -5.22
C THR A 233 16.50 -7.20 -6.43
N TYR A 234 17.07 -6.01 -6.27
CA TYR A 234 17.69 -5.25 -7.34
C TYR A 234 19.05 -5.79 -7.80
N SER A 235 19.28 -5.71 -9.11
CA SER A 235 20.52 -6.08 -9.80
C SER A 235 21.60 -5.00 -9.66
N TRP A 236 22.28 -4.95 -8.51
CA TRP A 236 23.35 -3.96 -8.29
C TRP A 236 24.64 -4.28 -9.04
N PRO A 237 25.38 -3.26 -9.52
CA PRO A 237 26.60 -3.46 -10.30
C PRO A 237 27.75 -4.11 -9.55
N PHE A 238 27.67 -4.22 -8.21
CA PHE A 238 28.70 -4.89 -7.39
C PHE A 238 28.50 -6.41 -7.30
N LEU A 239 27.40 -6.97 -7.82
CA LEU A 239 27.20 -8.42 -7.83
C LEU A 239 28.09 -9.07 -8.89
N ALA A 240 28.68 -10.21 -8.55
CA ALA A 240 29.70 -10.85 -9.38
C ALA A 240 29.14 -11.57 -10.62
N GLU A 241 27.88 -12.00 -10.58
CA GLU A 241 27.27 -12.78 -11.65
C GLU A 241 26.38 -11.91 -12.54
N THR A 242 26.44 -12.13 -13.86
CA THR A 242 25.59 -11.49 -14.88
C THR A 242 24.50 -12.44 -15.37
N PHE A 243 23.56 -11.93 -16.17
CA PHE A 243 22.51 -12.78 -16.73
C PHE A 243 23.10 -13.80 -17.70
N PRO A 244 22.77 -15.09 -17.52
CA PRO A 244 23.28 -16.12 -18.40
C PRO A 244 22.49 -16.14 -19.71
N TYR A 245 23.21 -16.20 -20.83
CA TYR A 245 22.60 -16.38 -22.15
C TYR A 245 21.96 -17.77 -22.26
N ALA A 246 20.91 -17.90 -23.07
CA ALA A 246 20.24 -19.18 -23.28
C ALA A 246 21.20 -20.19 -23.91
N ILE A 247 21.09 -21.45 -23.50
CA ILE A 247 21.88 -22.56 -24.05
C ILE A 247 21.46 -22.70 -25.52
N ASN A 248 22.42 -22.60 -26.46
CA ASN A 248 22.28 -22.50 -27.93
C ASN A 248 22.35 -21.07 -28.52
N SER A 249 22.33 -20.01 -27.71
CA SER A 249 22.71 -18.66 -28.16
C SER A 249 24.22 -18.51 -28.04
N THR A 250 24.95 -18.92 -29.08
CA THR A 250 26.35 -18.49 -29.18
C THR A 250 26.39 -16.97 -29.40
N PRO A 251 27.26 -16.22 -28.69
CA PRO A 251 27.53 -14.84 -29.06
C PRO A 251 28.07 -14.83 -30.49
N TYR A 252 27.55 -13.92 -31.31
CA TYR A 252 27.82 -13.76 -32.75
C TYR A 252 29.30 -13.50 -33.13
N SER A 253 30.26 -13.66 -32.21
CA SER A 253 31.68 -13.44 -32.42
C SER A 253 32.50 -14.70 -32.72
N PHE A 254 31.91 -15.91 -32.71
CA PHE A 254 32.65 -17.16 -32.98
C PHE A 254 32.26 -17.89 -34.28
N LEU A 255 31.30 -17.38 -35.05
CA LEU A 255 30.78 -18.07 -36.24
C LEU A 255 31.46 -17.67 -37.56
N ASN A 256 32.71 -17.17 -37.53
CA ASN A 256 33.39 -16.75 -38.77
C ASN A 256 34.18 -17.87 -39.46
N ASN A 257 34.08 -19.15 -39.05
CA ASN A 257 34.91 -20.17 -39.70
C ASN A 257 34.38 -21.61 -39.78
N LYS A 258 33.07 -21.84 -39.70
CA LYS A 258 32.49 -23.13 -40.15
C LYS A 258 31.16 -22.88 -40.86
N THR A 259 31.28 -22.69 -42.16
CA THR A 259 30.21 -22.86 -43.14
C THR A 259 29.58 -24.26 -43.02
N GLU A 260 28.26 -24.30 -43.17
CA GLU A 260 27.48 -25.44 -43.72
C GLU A 260 26.86 -26.51 -42.79
N ILE A 261 26.81 -26.33 -41.46
CA ILE A 261 26.04 -27.26 -40.58
C ILE A 261 24.99 -26.56 -39.69
N VAL A 262 25.06 -25.24 -39.51
CA VAL A 262 24.19 -24.51 -38.55
C VAL A 262 22.82 -24.13 -39.16
N GLU A 263 22.65 -24.20 -40.48
CA GLU A 263 21.40 -23.78 -41.15
C GLU A 263 20.25 -24.81 -41.00
N LYS A 264 20.49 -25.97 -40.35
CA LYS A 264 19.46 -26.99 -40.09
C LYS A 264 18.90 -27.00 -38.66
N ILE A 265 19.17 -25.97 -37.85
CA ILE A 265 18.56 -25.78 -36.52
C ILE A 265 17.75 -24.47 -36.46
N SER A 266 17.20 -24.01 -37.58
CA SER A 266 16.17 -22.96 -37.62
C SER A 266 14.80 -23.53 -37.96
N ASN A 267 14.52 -24.78 -37.57
CA ASN A 267 13.16 -25.27 -37.57
C ASN A 267 12.41 -24.61 -36.41
N CYS A 268 11.62 -23.59 -36.75
CA CYS A 268 10.57 -23.03 -35.93
C CYS A 268 9.76 -24.15 -35.27
N GLY A 269 9.97 -24.30 -33.97
CA GLY A 269 9.35 -25.31 -33.11
C GLY A 269 9.60 -25.00 -31.64
N SER A 270 9.01 -23.90 -31.16
CA SER A 270 8.39 -23.76 -29.84
C SER A 270 8.92 -24.64 -28.67
N GLU A 271 10.17 -24.49 -28.28
CA GLU A 271 10.60 -24.73 -26.89
C GLU A 271 11.45 -23.55 -26.45
N SER A 272 10.89 -22.71 -25.59
CA SER A 272 11.55 -21.52 -25.03
C SER A 272 12.77 -21.95 -24.22
N HIS A 273 13.96 -21.85 -24.82
CA HIS A 273 15.19 -22.14 -24.10
C HIS A 273 15.33 -21.18 -22.90
N PRO A 274 15.59 -21.70 -21.69
CA PRO A 274 15.71 -20.87 -20.50
C PRO A 274 16.97 -19.98 -20.56
N GLY A 275 16.80 -18.69 -20.22
CA GLY A 275 17.87 -17.69 -20.20
C GLY A 275 17.68 -16.54 -21.18
N CYS A 276 18.72 -15.70 -21.31
CA CYS A 276 18.66 -14.51 -22.14
C CYS A 276 18.94 -14.77 -23.63
N PRO A 277 18.09 -14.27 -24.55
CA PRO A 277 18.38 -14.26 -25.99
C PRO A 277 19.68 -13.52 -26.34
N SER A 278 20.43 -14.01 -27.35
CA SER A 278 21.70 -13.41 -27.76
C SER A 278 21.60 -12.00 -28.36
N HIS A 279 20.42 -11.56 -28.81
CA HIS A 279 20.22 -10.21 -29.33
C HIS A 279 20.13 -9.14 -28.23
N TYR A 280 20.18 -9.53 -26.96
CA TYR A 280 20.20 -8.62 -25.82
C TYR A 280 21.61 -8.56 -25.18
N ASP A 281 22.39 -7.55 -25.56
CA ASP A 281 23.76 -7.29 -25.08
C ASP A 281 23.80 -6.91 -23.60
N TRP A 282 22.73 -6.30 -23.07
CA TRP A 282 22.64 -5.93 -21.65
C TRP A 282 22.63 -7.14 -20.71
N CYS A 283 22.48 -8.37 -21.22
CA CYS A 283 22.63 -9.58 -20.43
C CYS A 283 24.08 -9.81 -19.97
N GLY A 284 25.07 -9.37 -20.76
CA GLY A 284 26.48 -9.42 -20.39
C GLY A 284 26.89 -8.34 -19.39
N THR A 285 26.14 -7.24 -19.27
CA THR A 285 26.48 -6.11 -18.39
C THR A 285 25.63 -6.02 -17.14
N THR A 286 24.38 -6.51 -17.19
CA THR A 286 23.48 -6.48 -16.05
C THR A 286 23.73 -7.67 -15.14
N THR A 287 23.95 -7.37 -13.87
CA THR A 287 24.17 -8.36 -12.82
C THR A 287 22.87 -9.03 -12.41
N LYS A 288 22.93 -10.23 -11.84
CA LYS A 288 21.78 -10.93 -11.28
C LYS A 288 21.95 -11.15 -9.77
N PRO A 289 20.87 -11.06 -8.98
CA PRO A 289 20.88 -11.42 -7.57
C PRO A 289 21.02 -12.92 -7.37
N ASN A 290 21.52 -13.31 -6.20
CA ASN A 290 21.48 -14.70 -5.77
C ASN A 290 20.02 -15.17 -5.66
N MET A 291 19.74 -16.37 -6.17
CA MET A 291 18.40 -16.96 -6.19
C MET A 291 17.74 -17.06 -4.81
N GLN A 292 18.46 -17.56 -3.79
CA GLN A 292 17.93 -17.70 -2.45
C GLN A 292 17.64 -16.32 -1.82
N LEU A 293 18.54 -15.36 -2.03
CA LEU A 293 18.35 -13.99 -1.54
C LEU A 293 17.13 -13.34 -2.19
N TYR A 294 16.96 -13.48 -3.51
CA TYR A 294 15.82 -12.95 -4.25
C TYR A 294 14.49 -13.53 -3.75
N ILE A 295 14.41 -14.85 -3.61
CA ILE A 295 13.18 -15.52 -3.19
C ILE A 295 12.85 -15.17 -1.74
N THR A 296 13.83 -15.22 -0.84
CA THR A 296 13.61 -14.92 0.59
C THR A 296 13.25 -13.46 0.82
N SER A 297 13.90 -12.52 0.13
CA SER A 297 13.56 -11.09 0.20
C SER A 297 12.16 -10.83 -0.36
N LEU A 298 11.78 -11.48 -1.46
CA LEU A 298 10.46 -11.35 -2.06
C LEU A 298 9.38 -11.85 -1.11
N VAL A 299 9.56 -13.04 -0.53
CA VAL A 299 8.60 -13.61 0.42
C VAL A 299 8.46 -12.72 1.64
N LEU A 300 9.56 -12.36 2.31
CA LEU A 300 9.52 -11.54 3.52
C LEU A 300 8.95 -10.14 3.27
N SER A 301 9.39 -9.46 2.22
CA SER A 301 8.95 -8.10 1.93
C SER A 301 7.48 -8.04 1.54
N THR A 302 7.02 -8.90 0.63
CA THR A 302 5.62 -8.88 0.18
C THR A 302 4.68 -9.50 1.22
N GLY A 303 5.08 -10.62 1.85
CA GLY A 303 4.27 -11.33 2.82
C GLY A 303 4.16 -10.62 4.18
N MET A 304 5.18 -9.88 4.62
CA MET A 304 5.11 -9.10 5.86
C MET A 304 4.62 -7.67 5.65
N ALA A 305 5.16 -6.94 4.66
CA ALA A 305 4.88 -5.52 4.56
C ALA A 305 3.46 -5.22 4.07
N ILE A 306 3.00 -5.91 3.03
CA ILE A 306 1.69 -5.66 2.41
C ILE A 306 0.53 -5.74 3.41
N PRO A 307 0.37 -6.81 4.21
CA PRO A 307 -0.76 -6.93 5.13
C PRO A 307 -0.65 -5.94 6.30
N ILE A 308 0.56 -5.69 6.82
CA ILE A 308 0.79 -4.72 7.90
C ILE A 308 0.42 -3.32 7.43
N ILE A 309 0.89 -2.90 6.24
CA ILE A 309 0.55 -1.60 5.67
C ILE A 309 -0.95 -1.53 5.46
N ARG A 310 -1.55 -2.49 4.76
CA ARG A 310 -2.96 -2.42 4.35
C ARG A 310 -3.90 -2.34 5.53
N MET A 311 -3.73 -3.22 6.51
CA MET A 311 -4.57 -3.24 7.71
C MET A 311 -4.46 -1.94 8.51
N ASN A 312 -3.24 -1.48 8.80
CA ASN A 312 -3.05 -0.27 9.59
C ASN A 312 -3.55 0.97 8.85
N LEU A 313 -3.47 0.97 7.53
CA LEU A 313 -3.91 2.06 6.69
C LEU A 313 -5.44 2.12 6.58
N ASP A 314 -6.14 0.98 6.52
CA ASP A 314 -7.60 0.92 6.59
C ASP A 314 -8.13 1.36 7.98
N ILE A 315 -7.41 1.01 9.06
CA ILE A 315 -7.69 1.49 10.43
C ILE A 315 -7.50 3.02 10.49
N LEU A 316 -6.39 3.52 9.96
CA LEU A 316 -6.07 4.95 9.90
C LEU A 316 -7.16 5.71 9.14
N TYR A 317 -7.56 5.21 7.98
CA TYR A 317 -8.61 5.79 7.16
C TYR A 317 -9.96 5.85 7.89
N SER A 318 -10.36 4.76 8.53
CA SER A 318 -11.59 4.69 9.31
C SER A 318 -11.59 5.69 10.48
N LYS A 319 -10.44 5.88 11.13
CA LYS A 319 -10.27 6.90 12.17
C LYS A 319 -10.38 8.33 11.63
N ILE A 320 -9.90 8.60 10.40
CA ILE A 320 -10.06 9.92 9.74
C ILE A 320 -11.53 10.24 9.50
N LEU A 321 -12.32 9.24 9.07
CA LEU A 321 -13.74 9.43 8.79
C LEU A 321 -14.61 9.63 10.04
N GLY A 322 -14.13 9.20 11.22
CA GLY A 322 -14.79 9.40 12.51
C GLY A 322 -15.74 8.26 12.91
N ASN A 323 -16.14 8.24 14.20
CA ASN A 323 -16.86 7.12 14.79
C ASN A 323 -18.36 7.11 14.40
N ILE A 324 -18.89 5.91 14.13
CA ILE A 324 -20.31 5.68 13.83
C ILE A 324 -21.11 5.82 15.12
N LYS A 325 -22.22 6.57 15.11
CA LYS A 325 -23.29 6.27 16.07
C LYS A 325 -23.96 4.99 15.59
N GLN A 326 -23.51 3.84 16.06
CA GLN A 326 -24.27 2.61 15.86
C GLN A 326 -25.63 2.83 16.52
N ALA A 327 -26.68 2.99 15.71
CA ALA A 327 -28.03 2.98 16.21
C ALA A 327 -28.26 1.61 16.82
N ILE A 328 -28.31 1.56 18.15
CA ILE A 328 -28.82 0.40 18.88
C ILE A 328 -30.28 0.30 18.45
N PHE A 329 -30.60 -0.76 17.72
CA PHE A 329 -31.96 -1.07 17.27
C PHE A 329 -32.90 -1.27 18.46
#